data_AF-A0A175RF05-F1
#
_entry.id   AF-A0A175RF05-F1
#
_cell.length_a   1.000
_cell.length_b   1.000
_cell.length_c   1.000
_cell.angle_alpha   90.00
_cell.angle_beta   90.00
_cell.angle_gamma   90.00
#
_symmetry.space_group_name_H-M   'P 1'
#
loop_
_entity.id
_entity.type
_entity.pdbx_description
1 polymer ?
#
loop_
_entity_poly.entity_id
_entity_poly.type
_entity_poly.pdbx_seq_one_letter_code
_entity_poly.pdbx_strand_id
1 'polypeptide(L)'
;GLGYSCYIEACGIAPSKAVGSLGAGVGLWESAEVRVNPVGTIEILTGSHSHGQGHETTFAQLVAERFGLPVDNVQVIHGDTDKVQFGMGTYGSRSGAVGMSAIAKALDKVEVKAKRIAAHLLEASDDDIVIENGEVKVAGTDRKLAWHEVALGAYTGHNLPDGMEPGLKEGAFYDPQNFTFPAGCYICEVEVDAETGKVEIVQFVAADDFGRIVNPMIVEGQVHGGLAQGIGQALLEGVHYDESGQLVTASYNDYAMPRAWDLPMFEVLTNETPCTTNPLGIKGCGEAGA
;
A
#
# COMPACT_ATOMS: atom_id res chain seq x y z
N GLY A 1 -29.97 20.41 3.59
CA GLY A 1 -29.78 20.44 2.12
C GLY A 1 -28.85 19.30 1.75
N LEU A 2 -29.13 18.57 0.68
CA LEU A 2 -28.39 17.35 0.32
C LEU A 2 -27.53 17.57 -0.93
N GLY A 3 -26.25 17.20 -0.84
CA GLY A 3 -25.32 17.12 -1.96
C GLY A 3 -24.81 15.70 -2.14
N TYR A 4 -24.49 15.31 -3.37
CA TYR A 4 -23.83 14.05 -3.66
C TYR A 4 -22.76 14.22 -4.74
N SER A 5 -21.71 13.39 -4.67
CA SER A 5 -20.62 13.36 -5.63
C SER A 5 -20.25 11.92 -5.94
N CYS A 6 -20.35 11.53 -7.21
CA CYS A 6 -19.82 10.26 -7.68
C CYS A 6 -18.47 10.50 -8.36
N TYR A 7 -17.50 9.66 -8.06
CA TYR A 7 -16.16 9.82 -8.62
C TYR A 7 -15.61 8.51 -9.19
N ILE A 8 -14.67 8.67 -10.10
CA ILE A 8 -13.70 7.67 -10.51
C ILE A 8 -12.35 8.37 -10.54
N GLU A 9 -11.35 7.79 -9.91
CA GLU A 9 -10.01 8.37 -9.88
C GLU A 9 -9.03 7.47 -10.61
N ALA A 10 -8.05 8.05 -11.29
CA ALA A 10 -6.94 7.29 -11.87
C ALA A 10 -5.77 7.24 -10.87
N CYS A 11 -5.70 6.16 -10.08
CA CYS A 11 -4.63 5.94 -9.10
C CYS A 11 -3.57 4.95 -9.60
N GLY A 12 -2.50 4.77 -8.83
CA GLY A 12 -1.46 3.80 -9.17
C GLY A 12 -0.68 4.22 -10.41
N ILE A 13 -0.49 5.54 -10.57
CA ILE A 13 -0.10 6.31 -11.76
C ILE A 13 0.58 5.47 -12.87
N ALA A 14 0.00 5.58 -14.08
CA ALA A 14 0.22 4.86 -15.34
C ALA A 14 1.55 4.11 -15.60
N PRO A 15 1.53 3.15 -16.55
CA PRO A 15 2.73 2.50 -17.07
C PRO A 15 3.79 3.52 -17.51
N SER A 16 5.06 3.24 -17.24
CA SER A 16 6.18 4.13 -17.55
C SER A 16 6.21 4.55 -19.03
N LYS A 17 5.88 3.62 -19.94
CA LYS A 17 5.79 3.91 -21.39
C LYS A 17 4.69 4.91 -21.73
N ALA A 18 3.53 4.82 -21.06
CA ALA A 18 2.40 5.70 -21.32
C ALA A 18 2.72 7.13 -20.89
N VAL A 19 3.23 7.33 -19.67
CA VAL A 19 3.61 8.68 -19.22
C VAL A 19 4.80 9.25 -19.98
N GLY A 20 5.75 8.41 -20.42
CA GLY A 20 6.83 8.84 -21.30
C GLY A 20 6.31 9.41 -22.62
N SER A 21 5.24 8.82 -23.18
CA SER A 21 4.59 9.36 -24.40
C SER A 21 3.87 10.69 -24.17
N LEU A 22 3.54 11.02 -22.92
CA LEU A 22 2.94 12.29 -22.50
C LEU A 22 4.00 13.33 -22.09
N GLY A 23 5.29 13.02 -22.25
CA GLY A 23 6.40 13.95 -21.95
C GLY A 23 6.93 13.87 -20.52
N ALA A 24 6.55 12.87 -19.72
CA ALA A 24 7.16 12.66 -18.41
C ALA A 24 8.64 12.28 -18.56
N GLY A 25 9.51 12.94 -17.79
CA GLY A 25 10.97 12.70 -17.82
C GLY A 25 11.44 11.46 -17.04
N VAL A 26 10.53 10.80 -16.31
CA VAL A 26 10.80 9.62 -15.48
C VAL A 26 9.67 8.58 -15.62
N GLY A 27 9.98 7.32 -15.33
CA GLY A 27 8.98 6.25 -15.25
C GLY A 27 8.19 6.27 -13.94
N LEU A 28 7.24 5.35 -13.79
CA LEU A 28 6.36 5.25 -12.61
C LEU A 28 6.28 3.81 -12.07
N TRP A 29 7.36 3.06 -12.29
CA TRP A 29 7.59 1.76 -11.69
C TRP A 29 7.94 1.86 -10.20
N GLU A 30 7.96 0.75 -9.48
CA GLU A 30 8.47 0.69 -8.11
C GLU A 30 9.40 -0.52 -7.93
N SER A 31 10.29 -0.47 -6.94
CA SER A 31 11.16 -1.59 -6.57
C SER A 31 10.90 -2.08 -5.14
N ALA A 32 11.21 -3.36 -4.93
CA ALA A 32 11.26 -3.97 -3.61
C ALA A 32 12.32 -5.07 -3.57
N GLU A 33 12.95 -5.22 -2.41
CA GLU A 33 13.76 -6.38 -2.04
C GLU A 33 13.15 -7.03 -0.80
N VAL A 34 13.00 -8.35 -0.83
CA VAL A 34 12.59 -9.16 0.32
C VAL A 34 13.78 -10.00 0.74
N ARG A 35 14.18 -9.88 2.01
CA ARG A 35 15.29 -10.61 2.60
C ARG A 35 14.79 -11.43 3.77
N VAL A 36 14.95 -12.74 3.70
CA VAL A 36 14.67 -13.64 4.81
C VAL A 36 15.97 -13.87 5.56
N ASN A 37 16.05 -13.43 6.81
CA ASN A 37 17.24 -13.60 7.65
C ASN A 37 17.39 -15.07 8.10
N PRO A 38 18.59 -15.53 8.52
CA PRO A 38 18.83 -16.93 8.89
C PRO A 38 17.94 -17.47 10.02
N VAL A 39 17.38 -16.59 10.86
CA VAL A 39 16.47 -16.95 11.96
C VAL A 39 14.98 -16.95 11.54
N GLY A 40 14.68 -16.66 10.28
CA GLY A 40 13.32 -16.68 9.72
C GLY A 40 12.57 -15.34 9.77
N THR A 41 13.13 -14.27 10.35
CA THR A 41 12.57 -12.91 10.24
C THR A 41 12.74 -12.37 8.82
N ILE A 42 11.89 -11.44 8.40
CA ILE A 42 11.89 -10.90 7.04
C ILE A 42 12.08 -9.39 7.05
N GLU A 43 12.96 -8.87 6.21
CA GLU A 43 13.11 -7.45 5.92
C GLU A 43 12.54 -7.16 4.52
N ILE A 44 11.70 -6.13 4.43
CA ILE A 44 11.20 -5.57 3.17
C ILE A 44 11.89 -4.23 2.96
N LEU A 45 12.74 -4.12 1.94
CA LEU A 45 13.34 -2.86 1.53
C LEU A 45 12.54 -2.34 0.34
N THR A 46 11.93 -1.17 0.48
CA THR A 46 11.02 -0.62 -0.55
C THR A 46 11.40 0.80 -0.94
N GLY A 47 11.18 1.12 -2.21
CA GLY A 47 11.31 2.47 -2.73
C GLY A 47 10.14 3.41 -2.41
N SER A 48 9.01 2.87 -1.93
CA SER A 48 7.90 3.69 -1.40
C SER A 48 8.25 4.26 -0.03
N HIS A 49 7.80 5.47 0.28
CA HIS A 49 8.09 6.16 1.55
C HIS A 49 6.82 6.49 2.34
N SER A 50 6.82 6.21 3.64
CA SER A 50 5.68 6.49 4.52
C SER A 50 5.69 7.94 5.02
N HIS A 51 4.53 8.58 5.01
CA HIS A 51 4.25 9.91 5.58
C HIS A 51 3.07 9.86 6.56
N GLY A 52 2.59 8.66 6.95
CA GLY A 52 1.46 8.47 7.87
C GLY A 52 0.39 7.47 7.41
N GLN A 53 0.44 7.03 6.15
CA GLN A 53 -0.53 6.13 5.51
C GLN A 53 -0.38 4.64 5.90
N GLY A 54 0.51 4.31 6.83
CA GLY A 54 0.60 2.96 7.42
C GLY A 54 1.29 1.90 6.56
N HIS A 55 2.30 2.28 5.76
CA HIS A 55 3.07 1.33 4.94
C HIS A 55 3.78 0.25 5.77
N GLU A 56 4.34 0.64 6.91
CA GLU A 56 5.04 -0.27 7.83
C GLU A 56 4.16 -1.43 8.29
N THR A 57 2.85 -1.17 8.43
CA THR A 57 1.87 -2.19 8.82
C THR A 57 1.33 -2.96 7.61
N THR A 58 0.83 -2.26 6.59
CA THR A 58 0.16 -2.91 5.45
C THR A 58 1.11 -3.75 4.60
N PHE A 59 2.36 -3.32 4.43
CA PHE A 59 3.35 -4.09 3.67
C PHE A 59 3.81 -5.31 4.46
N ALA A 60 3.97 -5.17 5.78
CA ALA A 60 4.28 -6.27 6.67
C ALA A 60 3.15 -7.32 6.69
N GLN A 61 1.89 -6.89 6.73
CA GLN A 61 0.72 -7.77 6.65
C GLN A 61 0.72 -8.62 5.38
N LEU A 62 1.01 -8.03 4.20
CA LEU A 62 1.10 -8.78 2.94
C LEU A 62 2.14 -9.91 3.00
N VAL A 63 3.34 -9.60 3.51
CA VAL A 63 4.44 -10.58 3.59
C VAL A 63 4.14 -11.64 4.65
N ALA A 64 3.61 -11.23 5.80
CA ALA A 64 3.23 -12.13 6.88
C ALA A 64 2.15 -13.12 6.43
N GLU A 65 1.11 -12.65 5.72
CA GLU A 65 0.07 -13.48 5.14
C GLU A 65 0.63 -14.50 4.13
N ARG A 66 1.59 -14.07 3.28
CA ARG A 66 2.19 -14.93 2.23
C ARG A 66 2.80 -16.21 2.77
N PHE A 67 3.42 -16.16 3.96
CA PHE A 67 4.13 -17.28 4.57
C PHE A 67 3.48 -17.80 5.86
N GLY A 68 2.36 -17.21 6.29
CA GLY A 68 1.67 -17.56 7.54
C GLY A 68 2.49 -17.23 8.80
N LEU A 69 3.23 -16.11 8.79
CA LEU A 69 4.07 -15.68 9.90
C LEU A 69 3.38 -14.59 10.75
N PRO A 70 3.79 -14.40 12.01
CA PRO A 70 3.42 -13.20 12.76
C PRO A 70 3.92 -11.93 12.05
N VAL A 71 3.10 -10.87 12.05
CA VAL A 71 3.49 -9.58 11.45
C VAL A 71 4.75 -9.01 12.10
N ASP A 72 4.95 -9.24 13.40
CA ASP A 72 6.14 -8.79 14.14
C ASP A 72 7.45 -9.44 13.65
N ASN A 73 7.38 -10.52 12.86
CA ASN A 73 8.55 -11.11 12.22
C ASN A 73 8.98 -10.36 10.95
N VAL A 74 8.22 -9.35 10.52
CA VAL A 74 8.44 -8.61 9.29
C VAL A 74 8.77 -7.15 9.60
N GLN A 75 9.91 -6.69 9.12
CA GLN A 75 10.35 -5.30 9.23
C GLN A 75 10.32 -4.62 7.87
N VAL A 76 9.73 -3.43 7.80
CA VAL A 76 9.76 -2.58 6.61
C VAL A 76 10.87 -1.53 6.75
N ILE A 77 11.70 -1.41 5.72
CA ILE A 77 12.81 -0.47 5.62
C ILE A 77 12.54 0.41 4.39
N HIS A 78 12.38 1.71 4.61
CA HIS A 78 12.18 2.73 3.58
C HIS A 78 12.83 4.05 3.99
N GLY A 79 13.02 4.97 3.03
CA GLY A 79 13.50 6.33 3.30
C GLY A 79 15.01 6.53 3.42
N ASP A 80 15.80 5.45 3.35
CA ASP A 80 17.26 5.50 3.39
C ASP A 80 17.85 4.96 2.07
N THR A 81 18.22 5.86 1.16
CA THR A 81 18.72 5.50 -0.19
C THR A 81 20.09 4.80 -0.18
N ASP A 82 20.81 4.80 0.95
CA ASP A 82 22.02 3.98 1.09
C ASP A 82 21.66 2.51 1.34
N LYS A 83 20.43 2.24 1.82
CA LYS A 83 19.93 0.90 2.13
C LYS A 83 18.95 0.36 1.10
N VAL A 84 18.03 1.21 0.61
CA VAL A 84 16.94 0.78 -0.26
C VAL A 84 17.29 0.97 -1.74
N GLN A 85 16.76 0.09 -2.58
CA GLN A 85 16.85 0.26 -4.03
C GLN A 85 16.11 1.53 -4.45
N PHE A 86 16.55 2.14 -5.56
CA PHE A 86 15.87 3.30 -6.10
C PHE A 86 14.42 2.96 -6.40
N GLY A 87 13.54 3.89 -6.02
CA GLY A 87 12.11 3.80 -6.24
C GLY A 87 11.52 5.14 -6.64
N MET A 88 10.26 5.12 -7.04
CA MET A 88 9.57 6.33 -7.47
C MET A 88 8.87 7.04 -6.31
N GLY A 89 8.73 6.41 -5.15
CA GLY A 89 8.20 7.03 -3.93
C GLY A 89 6.68 6.95 -3.82
N THR A 90 6.12 7.75 -2.91
CA THR A 90 4.70 7.73 -2.57
C THR A 90 4.00 9.03 -2.98
N TYR A 91 3.03 8.90 -3.88
CA TYR A 91 2.09 9.93 -4.37
C TYR A 91 1.07 9.27 -5.31
N GLY A 92 0.00 9.97 -5.72
CA GLY A 92 -0.99 9.46 -6.69
C GLY A 92 -1.55 8.09 -6.32
N SER A 93 -1.70 7.87 -5.02
CA SER A 93 -2.28 6.69 -4.39
C SER A 93 -1.66 5.39 -4.90
N ARG A 94 -0.33 5.41 -5.14
CA ARG A 94 0.36 4.34 -5.87
C ARG A 94 1.01 3.27 -5.01
N SER A 95 1.33 3.54 -3.76
CA SER A 95 2.21 2.67 -2.98
C SER A 95 1.61 1.29 -2.70
N GLY A 96 0.29 1.21 -2.55
CA GLY A 96 -0.44 -0.06 -2.61
C GLY A 96 -0.27 -0.70 -3.99
N ALA A 97 -0.96 -0.17 -4.99
CA ALA A 97 -1.06 -0.75 -6.33
C ALA A 97 0.28 -1.08 -7.02
N VAL A 98 1.33 -0.28 -6.79
CA VAL A 98 2.64 -0.43 -7.45
C VAL A 98 3.70 -0.96 -6.48
N GLY A 99 3.83 -0.36 -5.29
CA GLY A 99 4.84 -0.78 -4.29
C GLY A 99 4.59 -2.17 -3.73
N MET A 100 3.37 -2.47 -3.29
CA MET A 100 3.02 -3.82 -2.83
C MET A 100 3.07 -4.85 -3.96
N SER A 101 2.81 -4.44 -5.20
CA SER A 101 2.99 -5.31 -6.37
C SER A 101 4.46 -5.65 -6.62
N ALA A 102 5.39 -4.70 -6.42
CA ALA A 102 6.83 -4.99 -6.44
C ALA A 102 7.23 -5.98 -5.33
N ILE A 103 6.68 -5.79 -4.11
CA ILE A 103 6.87 -6.73 -2.99
C ILE A 103 6.34 -8.11 -3.36
N ALA A 104 5.13 -8.22 -3.92
CA ALA A 104 4.55 -9.48 -4.37
C ALA A 104 5.43 -10.18 -5.41
N LYS A 105 6.02 -9.44 -6.35
CA LYS A 105 6.94 -10.01 -7.34
C LYS A 105 8.27 -10.46 -6.75
N ALA A 106 8.77 -9.81 -5.70
CA ALA A 106 9.93 -10.29 -4.96
C ALA A 106 9.57 -11.55 -4.14
N LEU A 107 8.40 -11.56 -3.50
CA LEU A 107 7.88 -12.71 -2.77
C LEU A 107 7.70 -13.95 -3.66
N ASP A 108 7.22 -13.79 -4.89
CA ASP A 108 7.10 -14.91 -5.84
C ASP A 108 8.45 -15.62 -6.04
N LYS A 109 9.55 -14.85 -6.14
CA LYS A 109 10.90 -15.40 -6.28
C LYS A 109 11.42 -16.01 -4.98
N VAL A 110 11.18 -15.35 -3.84
CA VAL A 110 11.53 -15.89 -2.52
C VAL A 110 10.84 -17.23 -2.28
N GLU A 111 9.54 -17.32 -2.58
CA GLU A 111 8.77 -18.55 -2.42
C GLU A 111 9.34 -19.68 -3.29
N VAL A 112 9.63 -19.41 -4.57
CA VAL A 112 10.25 -20.41 -5.46
C VAL A 112 11.57 -20.91 -4.87
N LYS A 113 12.45 -20.01 -4.42
CA LYS A 113 13.73 -20.40 -3.83
C LYS A 113 13.55 -21.18 -2.52
N ALA A 114 12.66 -20.72 -1.65
CA ALA A 114 12.35 -21.38 -0.38
C ALA A 114 11.78 -22.80 -0.59
N LYS A 115 10.87 -22.98 -1.56
CA LYS A 115 10.32 -24.30 -1.92
C LYS A 115 11.40 -25.25 -2.41
N ARG A 116 12.30 -24.79 -3.27
CA ARG A 116 13.42 -25.61 -3.78
C ARG A 116 14.40 -26.02 -2.67
N ILE A 117 14.68 -25.12 -1.73
CA ILE A 117 15.50 -25.44 -0.55
C ILE A 117 14.78 -26.49 0.31
N ALA A 118 13.50 -26.28 0.61
CA ALA A 118 12.74 -27.22 1.42
C ALA A 118 12.58 -28.58 0.75
N ALA A 119 12.33 -28.63 -0.56
CA ALA A 119 12.23 -29.86 -1.35
C ALA A 119 13.52 -30.68 -1.27
N HIS A 120 14.68 -30.03 -1.41
CA HIS A 120 15.98 -30.67 -1.26
C HIS A 120 16.19 -31.22 0.16
N LEU A 121 15.92 -30.40 1.18
CA LEU A 121 16.05 -30.82 2.58
C LEU A 121 15.07 -31.94 2.98
N LEU A 122 13.89 -31.96 2.36
CA LEU A 122 12.85 -32.96 2.54
C LEU A 122 12.92 -34.08 1.50
N GLU A 123 13.96 -34.17 0.67
CA GLU A 123 14.09 -35.19 -0.38
C GLU A 123 12.76 -35.44 -1.13
N ALA A 124 12.12 -34.35 -1.58
CA ALA A 124 10.80 -34.33 -2.20
C ALA A 124 10.84 -33.53 -3.51
N SER A 125 9.75 -33.59 -4.29
CA SER A 125 9.59 -32.75 -5.48
C SER A 125 9.27 -31.32 -5.09
N ASP A 126 9.81 -30.34 -5.83
CA ASP A 126 9.49 -28.92 -5.68
C ASP A 126 7.97 -28.66 -5.82
N ASP A 127 7.32 -29.38 -6.75
CA ASP A 127 5.89 -29.26 -7.05
C ASP A 127 4.99 -29.72 -5.89
N ASP A 128 5.52 -30.54 -4.99
CA ASP A 128 4.78 -31.06 -3.83
C ASP A 128 4.93 -30.15 -2.60
N ILE A 129 5.78 -29.11 -2.67
CA ILE A 129 6.02 -28.23 -1.52
C ILE A 129 4.97 -27.12 -1.44
N VAL A 130 4.34 -27.02 -0.26
CA VAL A 130 3.42 -25.94 0.09
C VAL A 130 3.92 -25.20 1.33
N ILE A 131 3.67 -23.89 1.37
CA ILE A 131 3.98 -23.03 2.52
C ILE A 131 2.66 -22.56 3.10
N GLU A 132 2.43 -22.86 4.37
CA GLU A 132 1.24 -22.42 5.09
C GLU A 132 1.51 -22.41 6.59
N ASN A 133 0.87 -21.47 7.32
CA ASN A 133 0.95 -21.39 8.78
C ASN A 133 2.38 -21.36 9.35
N GLY A 134 3.34 -20.73 8.64
CA GLY A 134 4.73 -20.64 9.07
C GLY A 134 5.53 -21.94 8.91
N GLU A 135 4.97 -22.92 8.20
CA GLU A 135 5.58 -24.21 7.91
C GLU A 135 5.72 -24.42 6.40
N VAL A 136 6.76 -25.18 6.01
CA VAL A 136 7.00 -25.60 4.64
C VAL A 136 6.93 -27.13 4.61
N LYS A 137 5.94 -27.68 3.91
CA LYS A 137 5.59 -29.11 4.01
C LYS A 137 5.41 -29.77 2.64
N VAL A 138 5.60 -31.09 2.61
CA VAL A 138 5.26 -31.93 1.44
C VAL A 138 3.77 -32.24 1.49
N ALA A 139 3.04 -31.87 0.43
CA ALA A 139 1.59 -32.05 0.32
C ALA A 139 1.19 -33.53 0.52
N GLY A 140 0.16 -33.76 1.34
CA GLY A 140 -0.37 -35.10 1.61
C GLY A 140 0.47 -35.95 2.58
N THR A 141 1.50 -35.39 3.22
CA THR A 141 2.35 -36.10 4.20
C THR A 141 2.48 -35.33 5.52
N ASP A 142 3.17 -35.92 6.49
CA ASP A 142 3.58 -35.29 7.76
C ASP A 142 4.99 -34.67 7.71
N ARG A 143 5.68 -34.77 6.58
CA ARG A 143 7.04 -34.23 6.39
C ARG A 143 6.99 -32.72 6.23
N LYS A 144 7.66 -32.01 7.13
CA LYS A 144 7.69 -30.54 7.16
C LYS A 144 8.95 -29.99 7.79
N LEU A 145 9.21 -28.73 7.48
CA LEU A 145 10.18 -27.87 8.13
C LEU A 145 9.44 -26.63 8.65
N ALA A 146 9.84 -26.13 9.81
CA ALA A 146 9.48 -24.78 10.21
C ALA A 146 10.16 -23.77 9.28
N TRP A 147 9.54 -22.60 9.09
CA TRP A 147 10.06 -21.55 8.23
C TRP A 147 11.53 -21.19 8.52
N HIS A 148 11.90 -21.11 9.79
CA HIS A 148 13.26 -20.78 10.20
C HIS A 148 14.30 -21.86 9.82
N GLU A 149 13.90 -23.13 9.69
CA GLU A 149 14.79 -24.21 9.27
C GLU A 149 15.12 -24.08 7.77
N VAL A 150 14.12 -23.72 6.95
CA VAL A 150 14.33 -23.40 5.53
C VAL A 150 15.20 -22.16 5.37
N ALA A 151 14.91 -21.12 6.16
CA ALA A 151 15.71 -19.89 6.18
C ALA A 151 17.17 -20.20 6.54
N LEU A 152 17.43 -20.91 7.63
CA LEU A 152 18.79 -21.31 8.03
C LEU A 152 19.46 -22.16 6.94
N GLY A 153 18.73 -23.12 6.38
CA GLY A 153 19.19 -23.97 5.27
C GLY A 153 19.74 -23.17 4.10
N ALA A 154 19.05 -22.08 3.73
CA ALA A 154 19.50 -21.15 2.69
C ALA A 154 20.91 -20.60 2.91
N TYR A 155 21.33 -20.39 4.16
CA TYR A 155 22.61 -19.77 4.52
C TYR A 155 23.71 -20.77 4.87
N THR A 156 23.40 -22.06 5.03
CA THR A 156 24.42 -23.08 5.36
C THR A 156 25.41 -23.32 4.23
N GLY A 157 24.99 -23.11 2.97
CA GLY A 157 25.83 -23.15 1.77
C GLY A 157 26.35 -24.52 1.33
N HIS A 158 26.40 -25.51 2.23
CA HIS A 158 26.92 -26.85 1.96
C HIS A 158 25.83 -27.92 1.75
N ASN A 159 24.58 -27.59 2.05
CA ASN A 159 23.42 -28.48 1.85
C ASN A 159 22.31 -27.74 1.09
N LEU A 160 22.62 -27.35 -0.14
CA LEU A 160 21.72 -26.68 -1.07
C LEU A 160 21.60 -27.51 -2.35
N PRO A 161 20.53 -27.31 -3.14
CA PRO A 161 20.45 -27.84 -4.49
C PRO A 161 21.67 -27.46 -5.33
N ASP A 162 22.13 -28.37 -6.19
CA ASP A 162 23.26 -28.11 -7.08
C ASP A 162 23.05 -26.83 -7.91
N GLY A 163 24.06 -25.97 -7.93
CA GLY A 163 24.05 -24.70 -8.66
C GLY A 163 23.20 -23.59 -8.02
N MET A 164 22.64 -23.79 -6.82
CA MET A 164 21.95 -22.75 -6.08
C MET A 164 22.91 -21.88 -5.27
N GLU A 165 22.80 -20.57 -5.41
CA GLU A 165 23.53 -19.62 -4.57
C GLU A 165 22.96 -19.56 -3.15
N PRO A 166 23.80 -19.46 -2.10
CA PRO A 166 23.36 -19.26 -0.72
C PRO A 166 22.53 -17.98 -0.51
N GLY A 167 21.75 -17.98 0.57
CA GLY A 167 20.89 -16.89 1.03
C GLY A 167 19.47 -16.95 0.47
N LEU A 168 18.55 -16.25 1.12
CA LEU A 168 17.14 -16.18 0.73
C LEU A 168 16.70 -14.72 0.62
N LYS A 169 17.17 -14.07 -0.44
CA LYS A 169 16.98 -12.65 -0.72
C LYS A 169 16.70 -12.46 -2.21
N GLU A 170 15.59 -11.80 -2.53
CA GLU A 170 15.19 -11.55 -3.92
C GLU A 170 14.65 -10.14 -4.09
N GLY A 171 14.92 -9.55 -5.26
CA GLY A 171 14.44 -8.23 -5.63
C GLY A 171 13.54 -8.25 -6.85
N ALA A 172 12.68 -7.25 -6.99
CA ALA A 172 11.84 -7.05 -8.15
C ALA A 172 11.58 -5.57 -8.43
N PHE A 173 11.42 -5.28 -9.71
CA PHE A 173 10.90 -4.02 -10.23
C PHE A 173 9.53 -4.30 -10.83
N TYR A 174 8.57 -3.42 -10.58
CA TYR A 174 7.22 -3.53 -11.10
C TYR A 174 6.81 -2.22 -11.78
N ASP A 175 6.62 -2.30 -13.10
CA ASP A 175 5.99 -1.25 -13.90
C ASP A 175 4.51 -1.65 -14.09
N PRO A 176 3.54 -0.82 -13.65
CA PRO A 176 2.14 -1.19 -13.74
C PRO A 176 1.70 -1.36 -15.19
N GLN A 177 0.75 -2.27 -15.45
CA GLN A 177 0.22 -2.49 -16.80
C GLN A 177 -0.82 -1.43 -17.20
N ASN A 178 -1.50 -0.83 -16.22
CA ASN A 178 -2.45 0.25 -16.39
C ASN A 178 -2.62 0.99 -15.05
N PHE A 179 -3.39 2.08 -15.05
CA PHE A 179 -3.91 2.67 -13.83
C PHE A 179 -4.82 1.69 -13.06
N THR A 180 -5.00 1.99 -11.78
CA THR A 180 -6.13 1.46 -10.99
C THR A 180 -7.22 2.50 -10.91
N PHE A 181 -8.48 2.08 -10.91
CA PHE A 181 -9.62 2.98 -10.94
C PHE A 181 -10.53 2.75 -9.73
N PRO A 182 -10.19 3.28 -8.55
CA PRO A 182 -11.15 3.36 -7.46
C PRO A 182 -12.30 4.29 -7.87
N ALA A 183 -13.45 4.03 -7.29
CA ALA A 183 -14.66 4.78 -7.56
C ALA A 183 -15.53 4.78 -6.31
N GLY A 184 -16.38 5.78 -6.18
CA GLY A 184 -17.24 5.89 -5.01
C GLY A 184 -18.34 6.92 -5.18
N CYS A 185 -19.14 7.06 -4.14
CA CYS A 185 -20.21 8.04 -4.03
C CYS A 185 -20.28 8.59 -2.62
N TYR A 186 -20.14 9.91 -2.48
CA TYR A 186 -20.26 10.62 -1.21
C TYR A 186 -21.57 11.39 -1.16
N ILE A 187 -22.22 11.39 0.00
CA ILE A 187 -23.45 12.11 0.27
C ILE A 187 -23.26 12.94 1.53
N CYS A 188 -23.57 14.24 1.43
CA CYS A 188 -23.43 15.19 2.51
C CYS A 188 -24.74 15.94 2.74
N GLU A 189 -25.21 15.97 3.98
CA GLU A 189 -26.31 16.79 4.42
C GLU A 189 -25.78 17.99 5.20
N VAL A 190 -26.21 19.20 4.80
CA VAL A 190 -25.83 20.45 5.48
C VAL A 190 -27.05 21.28 5.88
N GLU A 191 -26.95 21.95 7.03
CA GLU A 191 -27.82 23.05 7.41
C GLU A 191 -27.07 24.37 7.27
N VAL A 192 -27.76 25.43 6.82
CA VAL A 192 -27.18 26.75 6.67
C VAL A 192 -28.04 27.74 7.42
N ASP A 193 -27.45 28.42 8.39
CA ASP A 193 -28.09 29.51 9.09
C ASP A 193 -28.27 30.70 8.12
N ALA A 194 -29.52 31.10 7.88
CA ALA A 194 -29.85 32.09 6.86
C ALA A 194 -29.39 33.52 7.21
N GLU A 195 -29.14 33.81 8.50
CA GLU A 195 -28.74 35.15 8.96
C GLU A 195 -27.21 35.30 8.95
N THR A 196 -26.48 34.23 9.28
CA THR A 196 -25.02 34.24 9.47
C THR A 196 -24.25 33.57 8.35
N GLY A 197 -24.91 32.73 7.55
CA GLY A 197 -24.26 31.88 6.54
C GLY A 197 -23.45 30.73 7.13
N LYS A 198 -23.51 30.48 8.46
CA LYS A 198 -22.81 29.37 9.09
C LYS A 198 -23.35 28.05 8.56
N VAL A 199 -22.45 27.19 8.12
CA VAL A 199 -22.75 25.84 7.63
C VAL A 199 -22.51 24.83 8.75
N GLU A 200 -23.47 23.95 9.00
CA GLU A 200 -23.34 22.77 9.84
C GLU A 200 -23.47 21.53 8.96
N ILE A 201 -22.55 20.57 9.10
CA ILE A 201 -22.62 19.28 8.43
C ILE A 201 -23.38 18.32 9.35
N VAL A 202 -24.59 17.96 8.96
CA VAL A 202 -25.49 17.11 9.76
C VAL A 202 -25.13 15.64 9.60
N GLN A 203 -24.82 15.22 8.37
CA GLN A 203 -24.45 13.84 8.07
C GLN A 203 -23.50 13.79 6.88
N PHE A 204 -22.56 12.85 6.92
CA PHE A 204 -21.68 12.56 5.79
C PHE A 204 -21.47 11.05 5.66
N VAL A 205 -21.83 10.51 4.49
CA VAL A 205 -21.69 9.09 4.15
C VAL A 205 -20.74 8.96 2.96
N ALA A 206 -19.68 8.16 3.13
CA ALA A 206 -18.68 7.88 2.12
C ALA A 206 -18.75 6.40 1.71
N ALA A 207 -19.09 6.11 0.45
CA ALA A 207 -19.08 4.75 -0.08
C ALA A 207 -18.00 4.60 -1.16
N ASP A 208 -17.00 3.75 -0.89
CA ASP A 208 -15.79 3.63 -1.72
C ASP A 208 -15.54 2.21 -2.22
N ASP A 209 -15.00 2.09 -3.44
CA ASP A 209 -14.49 0.84 -4.01
C ASP A 209 -12.99 0.95 -4.27
N PHE A 210 -12.21 0.44 -3.31
CA PHE A 210 -10.75 0.41 -3.38
C PHE A 210 -10.20 -0.95 -3.82
N GLY A 211 -11.03 -1.80 -4.41
CA GLY A 211 -10.68 -3.19 -4.70
C GLY A 211 -10.41 -3.96 -3.41
N ARG A 212 -9.45 -4.90 -3.44
CA ARG A 212 -9.08 -5.67 -2.24
C ARG A 212 -8.50 -4.73 -1.18
N ILE A 213 -9.06 -4.75 0.02
CA ILE A 213 -8.58 -3.97 1.16
C ILE A 213 -7.60 -4.81 1.98
N VAL A 214 -6.39 -4.30 2.19
CA VAL A 214 -5.37 -4.95 3.02
C VAL A 214 -5.65 -4.75 4.50
N ASN A 215 -5.99 -3.51 4.89
CA ASN A 215 -6.24 -3.15 6.27
C ASN A 215 -7.42 -2.16 6.34
N PRO A 216 -8.61 -2.62 6.76
CA PRO A 216 -9.81 -1.78 6.81
C PRO A 216 -9.67 -0.57 7.71
N MET A 217 -9.00 -0.71 8.87
CA MET A 217 -8.80 0.40 9.82
C MET A 217 -7.93 1.51 9.20
N ILE A 218 -6.87 1.15 8.48
CA ILE A 218 -6.01 2.14 7.82
C ILE A 218 -6.77 2.82 6.67
N VAL A 219 -7.55 2.08 5.88
CA VAL A 219 -8.37 2.64 4.80
C VAL A 219 -9.42 3.61 5.36
N GLU A 220 -10.14 3.24 6.41
CA GLU A 220 -11.09 4.12 7.10
C GLU A 220 -10.41 5.41 7.58
N GLY A 221 -9.21 5.29 8.18
CA GLY A 221 -8.41 6.45 8.57
C GLY A 221 -7.97 7.35 7.41
N GLN A 222 -7.64 6.77 6.24
CA GLN A 222 -7.35 7.55 5.03
C GLN A 222 -8.59 8.31 4.55
N VAL A 223 -9.75 7.65 4.49
CA VAL A 223 -11.01 8.30 4.11
C VAL A 223 -11.36 9.43 5.06
N HIS A 224 -11.24 9.22 6.38
CA HIS A 224 -11.48 10.29 7.37
C HIS A 224 -10.55 11.48 7.17
N GLY A 225 -9.27 11.23 6.89
CA GLY A 225 -8.30 12.29 6.59
C GLY A 225 -8.65 13.07 5.32
N GLY A 226 -8.99 12.37 4.24
CA GLY A 226 -9.41 12.97 2.97
C GLY A 226 -10.69 13.79 3.11
N LEU A 227 -11.71 13.27 3.80
CA LEU A 227 -12.95 14.00 4.08
C LEU A 227 -12.70 15.27 4.90
N ALA A 228 -11.83 15.20 5.92
CA ALA A 228 -11.46 16.38 6.70
C ALA A 228 -10.78 17.45 5.85
N GLN A 229 -9.89 17.04 4.93
CA GLN A 229 -9.21 17.94 3.99
C GLN A 229 -10.20 18.54 2.98
N GLY A 230 -11.08 17.73 2.38
CA GLY A 230 -12.08 18.21 1.43
C GLY A 230 -13.09 19.18 2.07
N ILE A 231 -13.53 18.90 3.30
CA ILE A 231 -14.38 19.82 4.08
C ILE A 231 -13.63 21.11 4.40
N GLY A 232 -12.36 21.01 4.83
CA GLY A 232 -11.49 22.15 5.07
C GLY A 232 -11.38 23.04 3.83
N GLN A 233 -11.06 22.45 2.68
CA GLN A 233 -10.97 23.16 1.40
C GLN A 233 -12.30 23.82 0.99
N ALA A 234 -13.43 23.14 1.20
CA ALA A 234 -14.72 23.65 0.78
C ALA A 234 -15.25 24.80 1.64
N LEU A 235 -14.97 24.81 2.95
CA LEU A 235 -15.63 25.70 3.91
C LEU A 235 -14.69 26.66 4.65
N LEU A 236 -13.39 26.37 4.75
CA LEU A 236 -12.50 27.04 5.71
C LEU A 236 -11.22 27.58 5.07
N GLU A 237 -10.54 26.76 4.26
CA GLU A 237 -9.20 27.01 3.79
C GLU A 237 -9.14 28.04 2.65
N GLY A 238 -8.08 28.87 2.63
CA GLY A 238 -7.93 29.93 1.64
C GLY A 238 -6.52 30.52 1.57
N VAL A 239 -5.83 30.29 0.44
CA VAL A 239 -4.55 30.96 0.13
C VAL A 239 -4.84 32.31 -0.51
N HIS A 240 -4.50 33.40 0.18
CA HIS A 240 -4.74 34.76 -0.30
C HIS A 240 -3.43 35.52 -0.49
N TYR A 241 -3.28 36.09 -1.69
CA TYR A 241 -2.23 37.04 -2.02
C TYR A 241 -2.85 38.44 -2.15
N ASP A 242 -2.18 39.46 -1.62
CA ASP A 242 -2.58 40.84 -1.83
C ASP A 242 -2.15 41.39 -3.20
N GLU A 243 -2.49 42.65 -3.50
CA GLU A 243 -2.17 43.29 -4.78
C GLU A 243 -0.66 43.40 -5.08
N SER A 244 0.19 43.30 -4.05
CA SER A 244 1.64 43.29 -4.21
C SER A 244 2.22 41.90 -4.47
N GLY A 245 1.39 40.86 -4.40
CA GLY A 245 1.80 39.46 -4.48
C GLY A 245 2.33 38.90 -3.17
N GLN A 246 2.07 39.54 -2.03
CA GLN A 246 2.44 39.02 -0.72
C GLN A 246 1.39 38.00 -0.24
N LEU A 247 1.83 36.82 0.22
CA LEU A 247 0.97 35.83 0.87
C LEU A 247 0.56 36.35 2.25
N VAL A 248 -0.73 36.63 2.44
CA VAL A 248 -1.28 37.17 3.70
C VAL A 248 -1.89 36.11 4.61
N THR A 249 -2.14 34.90 4.11
CA THR A 249 -2.58 33.74 4.91
C THR A 249 -1.45 32.75 5.21
N ALA A 250 -0.26 33.25 5.55
CA ALA A 250 0.95 32.45 5.77
C ALA A 250 1.08 31.84 7.18
N SER A 251 0.01 31.84 7.98
CA SER A 251 -0.01 31.29 9.34
C SER A 251 -1.32 30.58 9.64
N TYR A 252 -1.37 29.64 10.59
CA TYR A 252 -2.62 28.99 11.00
C TYR A 252 -3.60 29.89 11.77
N ASN A 253 -3.23 31.14 12.08
CA ASN A 253 -4.22 32.13 12.52
C ASN A 253 -5.03 32.69 11.35
N ASP A 254 -4.45 32.70 10.15
CA ASP A 254 -5.02 33.33 8.95
C ASP A 254 -5.49 32.28 7.92
N TYR A 255 -4.85 31.12 7.90
CA TYR A 255 -5.27 29.94 7.15
C TYR A 255 -6.03 29.01 8.09
N ALA A 256 -7.35 28.97 7.93
CA ALA A 256 -8.24 28.24 8.83
C ALA A 256 -8.19 26.72 8.57
N MET A 257 -7.27 26.02 9.24
CA MET A 257 -7.26 24.56 9.27
C MET A 257 -8.52 24.01 9.96
N PRO A 258 -9.16 22.96 9.42
CA PRO A 258 -10.29 22.30 10.06
C PRO A 258 -9.93 21.75 11.45
N ARG A 259 -10.87 21.87 12.40
CA ARG A 259 -10.78 21.33 13.76
C ARG A 259 -11.83 20.25 13.97
N ALA A 260 -11.70 19.50 15.05
CA ALA A 260 -12.60 18.38 15.35
C ALA A 260 -14.09 18.76 15.42
N TRP A 261 -14.43 19.97 15.86
CA TRP A 261 -15.83 20.45 15.92
C TRP A 261 -16.35 21.00 14.59
N ASP A 262 -15.50 21.15 13.57
CA ASP A 262 -15.91 21.55 12.23
C ASP A 262 -16.36 20.32 11.41
N LEU A 263 -16.13 19.11 11.92
CA LEU A 263 -16.35 17.85 11.23
C LEU A 263 -17.46 17.03 11.90
N PRO A 264 -18.31 16.35 11.13
CA PRO A 264 -19.24 15.36 11.68
C PRO A 264 -18.50 14.05 11.99
N MET A 265 -19.21 13.11 12.59
CA MET A 265 -18.81 11.70 12.47
C MET A 265 -19.14 11.22 11.06
N PHE A 266 -18.21 10.47 10.45
CA PHE A 266 -18.37 9.92 9.10
C PHE A 266 -18.96 8.50 9.16
N GLU A 267 -19.85 8.18 8.24
CA GLU A 267 -20.22 6.80 7.94
C GLU A 267 -19.45 6.33 6.71
N VAL A 268 -18.52 5.39 6.90
CA VAL A 268 -17.67 4.85 5.82
C VAL A 268 -18.14 3.46 5.44
N LEU A 269 -18.42 3.28 4.15
CA LEU A 269 -18.85 2.03 3.54
C LEU A 269 -17.84 1.65 2.45
N THR A 270 -17.54 0.36 2.34
CA THR A 270 -16.61 -0.13 1.31
C THR A 270 -17.25 -1.22 0.47
N ASN A 271 -16.98 -1.20 -0.83
CA ASN A 271 -17.25 -2.28 -1.77
C ASN A 271 -15.93 -2.82 -2.34
N GLU A 272 -15.90 -4.09 -2.72
CA GLU A 272 -14.73 -4.71 -3.31
C GLU A 272 -14.99 -5.11 -4.76
N THR A 273 -14.42 -4.35 -5.70
CA THR A 273 -14.26 -4.78 -7.10
C THR A 273 -12.77 -4.92 -7.40
N PRO A 274 -12.20 -6.14 -7.36
CA PRO A 274 -10.75 -6.34 -7.49
C PRO A 274 -10.19 -5.76 -8.79
N CYS A 275 -9.02 -5.13 -8.69
CA CYS A 275 -8.29 -4.65 -9.87
C CYS A 275 -7.71 -5.82 -10.67
N THR A 276 -7.92 -5.84 -11.99
CA THR A 276 -7.47 -6.94 -12.85
C THR A 276 -6.05 -6.77 -13.39
N THR A 277 -5.42 -5.60 -13.19
CA THR A 277 -4.14 -5.22 -13.82
C THR A 277 -2.94 -5.30 -12.89
N ASN A 278 -3.15 -5.62 -11.61
CA ASN A 278 -2.09 -5.87 -10.63
C ASN A 278 -2.31 -7.20 -9.90
N PRO A 279 -1.23 -7.85 -9.40
CA PRO A 279 -1.30 -9.19 -8.83
C PRO A 279 -2.10 -9.29 -7.51
N LEU A 280 -2.43 -8.17 -6.88
CA LEU A 280 -3.04 -8.15 -5.55
C LEU A 280 -4.54 -7.78 -5.57
N GLY A 281 -5.08 -7.34 -6.71
CA GLY A 281 -6.47 -6.90 -6.79
C GLY A 281 -6.76 -5.56 -6.11
N ILE A 282 -5.73 -4.84 -5.67
CA ILE A 282 -5.82 -3.61 -4.87
C ILE A 282 -5.92 -2.37 -5.77
N LYS A 283 -6.53 -1.29 -5.27
CA LYS A 283 -6.53 0.03 -5.92
C LYS A 283 -5.96 1.09 -4.97
N GLY A 284 -5.71 2.29 -5.48
CA GLY A 284 -5.37 3.44 -4.64
C GLY A 284 -6.56 3.88 -3.77
N CYS A 285 -6.28 4.42 -2.59
CA CYS A 285 -7.29 4.97 -1.67
C CYS A 285 -6.88 6.28 -0.97
N GLY A 286 -5.63 6.73 -1.11
CA GLY A 286 -5.10 7.83 -0.29
C GLY A 286 -5.64 9.21 -0.66
N GLU A 287 -5.94 9.42 -1.95
CA GLU A 287 -6.51 10.66 -2.50
C GLU A 287 -7.94 10.46 -3.03
N ALA A 288 -8.40 9.20 -3.10
CA ALA A 288 -9.64 8.84 -3.75
C ALA A 288 -10.87 9.31 -2.98
N GLY A 289 -11.63 10.19 -3.63
CA GLY A 289 -12.84 10.81 -3.08
C GLY A 289 -12.61 12.09 -2.27
N ALA A 290 -11.35 12.42 -1.94
CA ALA A 290 -10.98 13.61 -1.16
C ALA A 290 -11.23 14.93 -1.90
#